data_AF-A0A819QRQ6-F1
#
_entry.id   AF-A0A819QRQ6-F1
#
_cell.length_a   1.000
_cell.length_b   1.000
_cell.length_c   1.000
_cell.angle_alpha   90.00
_cell.angle_beta   90.00
_cell.angle_gamma   90.00
#
_symmetry.space_group_name_H-M   'P 1'
#
loop_
_entity.id
_entity.type
_entity.pdbx_description
1 polymer ?
#
loop_
_entity_poly.entity_id
_entity_poly.type
_entity_poly.pdbx_seq_one_letter_code
_entity_poly.pdbx_strand_id
1 'polypeptide(L)'
;MCRLDYSPLGRKLENVDGGFKAYCGFIQMEANHRHPVMLAFTSIVLTHIKIKQGCSPLSTEKSSSIKVRQCNVSSRAIRKWHLTVLLIRNPS
;
A
#
# COMPACT_ATOMS: atom_id res chain seq x y z
N MET A 1 6.19 32.04 13.64
CA MET A 1 5.40 30.79 13.47
C MET A 1 6.01 30.04 12.29
N CYS A 2 6.68 28.91 12.50
CA CYS A 2 7.41 28.17 11.46
C CYS A 2 6.71 26.85 11.07
N ARG A 3 5.38 26.81 11.22
CA ARG A 3 4.55 25.65 10.95
C ARG A 3 3.90 25.79 9.57
N LEU A 4 3.92 24.72 8.78
CA LEU A 4 3.41 24.68 7.41
C LEU A 4 2.14 23.83 7.27
N ASP A 5 1.72 23.19 8.36
CA ASP A 5 0.57 22.28 8.44
C ASP A 5 -0.79 23.02 8.52
N TYR A 6 -0.79 24.34 8.67
CA TYR A 6 -1.99 25.17 8.62
C TYR A 6 -1.67 26.56 8.07
N SER A 7 -2.66 27.22 7.47
CA SER A 7 -2.52 28.61 7.03
C SER A 7 -3.12 29.60 8.04
N PRO A 8 -2.40 30.68 8.40
CA PRO A 8 -2.94 31.72 9.28
C PRO A 8 -3.91 32.68 8.57
N LEU A 9 -3.96 32.67 7.23
CA LEU A 9 -4.75 33.61 6.42
C LEU A 9 -6.23 33.23 6.30
N GLY A 10 -6.63 32.09 6.85
CA GLY A 10 -8.00 31.57 6.81
C GLY A 10 -8.35 30.89 5.48
N ARG A 11 -9.43 30.08 5.48
CA ARG A 11 -9.72 29.09 4.42
C ARG A 11 -9.76 29.65 2.99
N LYS A 12 -10.26 30.88 2.79
CA LYS A 12 -10.36 31.49 1.46
C LYS A 12 -9.01 31.97 0.90
N LEU A 13 -8.01 32.16 1.76
CA LEU A 13 -6.69 32.70 1.41
C LEU A 13 -5.55 31.68 1.61
N GLU A 14 -5.87 30.43 1.92
CA GLU A 14 -4.90 29.33 2.05
C GLU A 14 -4.00 29.18 0.82
N ASN A 15 -4.52 29.47 -0.38
CA ASN A 15 -3.77 29.40 -1.64
C ASN A 15 -2.75 30.53 -1.84
N VAL A 16 -2.87 31.62 -1.07
CA VAL A 16 -1.95 32.76 -1.08
C VAL A 16 -0.78 32.52 -0.13
N ASP A 17 -0.99 31.70 0.90
CA ASP A 17 0.07 31.24 1.79
C ASP A 17 0.97 30.23 1.07
N GLY A 18 2.12 30.71 0.60
CA GLY A 18 3.11 29.87 -0.09
C GLY A 18 3.64 28.72 0.77
N GLY A 19 3.68 28.88 2.09
CA GLY A 19 4.14 27.83 3.00
C GLY A 19 3.16 26.67 3.08
N PHE A 20 1.90 26.97 3.36
CA PHE A 20 0.83 25.97 3.39
C PHE A 20 0.62 25.30 2.03
N LYS A 21 0.70 26.07 0.93
CA LYS A 21 0.61 25.53 -0.43
C LYS A 21 1.73 24.53 -0.74
N ALA A 22 2.97 24.85 -0.36
CA ALA A 22 4.10 23.93 -0.54
C ALA A 22 3.93 22.64 0.26
N TYR A 23 3.42 22.72 1.50
CA TYR A 23 3.11 21.57 2.32
C TYR A 23 2.05 20.66 1.69
N CYS A 24 0.93 21.22 1.21
CA CYS A 24 -0.09 20.44 0.52
C CYS A 24 0.46 19.73 -0.72
N GLY A 25 1.28 20.43 -1.52
CA GLY A 25 1.95 19.83 -2.67
C GLY A 25 2.88 18.68 -2.30
N PHE A 26 3.65 18.83 -1.22
CA PHE A 26 4.50 17.77 -0.69
C PHE A 26 3.69 16.52 -0.29
N ILE A 27 2.62 16.69 0.50
CA ILE A 27 1.78 15.58 0.94
C ILE A 27 1.11 14.87 -0.24
N GLN A 28 0.62 15.61 -1.23
CA GLN A 28 0.03 15.02 -2.43
C GLN A 28 1.05 14.20 -3.23
N MET A 29 2.29 14.70 -3.34
CA MET A 29 3.37 13.99 -4.03
C MET A 29 3.78 12.75 -3.24
N GLU A 30 3.92 12.85 -1.91
CA GLU A 30 4.23 11.71 -1.05
C GLU A 30 3.15 10.61 -1.14
N ALA A 31 1.87 10.98 -1.04
CA ALA A 31 0.75 10.05 -1.12
C ALA A 31 0.70 9.31 -2.47
N ASN A 32 1.01 10.00 -3.57
CA ASN A 32 1.00 9.42 -4.91
C ASN A 32 2.22 8.49 -5.16
N HIS A 33 3.40 8.83 -4.63
CA HIS A 33 4.62 8.08 -4.89
C HIS A 33 4.91 6.98 -3.86
N ARG A 34 4.44 7.12 -2.63
CA ARG A 34 4.69 6.19 -1.51
C ARG A 34 3.42 5.76 -0.80
N HIS A 35 2.39 5.43 -1.57
CA HIS A 35 1.16 4.91 -1.00
C HIS A 35 1.42 3.59 -0.22
N PRO A 36 1.15 3.53 1.10
CA PRO A 36 1.56 2.42 1.96
C PRO A 36 0.96 1.08 1.53
N VAL A 37 -0.29 1.08 1.05
CA VAL A 37 -0.96 -0.12 0.52
C VAL A 37 -0.24 -0.67 -0.72
N MET A 38 0.24 0.22 -1.61
CA MET A 38 0.97 -0.20 -2.81
C MET A 38 2.34 -0.76 -2.47
N LEU A 39 3.05 -0.14 -1.51
CA LEU A 39 4.33 -0.64 -1.02
C LEU A 39 4.18 -2.03 -0.36
N ALA A 40 3.16 -2.22 0.47
CA ALA A 40 2.87 -3.51 1.08
C ALA A 40 2.50 -4.56 0.01
N PHE A 41 1.60 -4.23 -0.91
CA PHE A 41 1.19 -5.12 -2.01
C PHE A 41 2.39 -5.54 -2.88
N THR A 42 3.21 -4.60 -3.32
CA THR A 42 4.39 -4.88 -4.15
C THR A 42 5.43 -5.73 -3.41
N SER A 43 5.61 -5.54 -2.09
CA SER A 43 6.51 -6.38 -1.29
C SER A 43 6.04 -7.84 -1.22
N ILE A 44 4.73 -8.08 -1.07
CA ILE A 44 4.14 -9.42 -1.09
C ILE A 44 4.35 -10.06 -2.47
N VAL A 45 4.04 -9.33 -3.55
CA VAL A 45 4.20 -9.83 -4.92
C VAL A 45 5.66 -10.18 -5.23
N LEU A 46 6.61 -9.30 -4.89
CA LEU A 46 8.04 -9.55 -5.09
C LEU A 46 8.52 -10.78 -4.31
N THR A 47 8.05 -10.94 -3.07
CA THR A 47 8.37 -12.11 -2.24
C THR A 47 7.89 -13.41 -2.89
N HIS A 48 6.65 -13.43 -3.41
CA HIS A 48 6.13 -14.59 -4.12
C HIS A 48 6.89 -14.91 -5.42
N ILE A 49 7.32 -13.88 -6.16
CA ILE A 49 8.13 -14.07 -7.37
C ILE A 49 9.48 -14.71 -7.03
N LYS A 50 10.17 -14.20 -6.00
CA LYS A 50 11.46 -14.74 -5.55
C LYS A 50 11.36 -16.20 -5.10
N ILE A 51 10.32 -16.53 -4.32
CA ILE A 51 10.03 -17.91 -3.89
C ILE A 51 9.82 -18.83 -5.11
N LYS A 52 9.06 -18.38 -6.11
CA LYS A 52 8.79 -19.16 -7.33
C LYS A 52 10.04 -19.36 -8.19
N GLN A 53 10.97 -18.40 -8.20
CA GLN A 53 12.22 -18.47 -8.95
C GLN A 53 13.31 -19.29 -8.26
N GLY A 54 13.03 -19.93 -7.12
CA GLY A 54 14.00 -20.77 -6.40
C GLY A 54 15.13 -20.00 -5.72
N CYS A 55 15.07 -18.66 -5.73
CA CYS A 55 16.03 -17.82 -5.04
C CYS A 55 15.65 -17.77 -3.56
N SER A 56 16.32 -18.56 -2.72
CA SER A 56 16.11 -18.52 -1.26
C SER A 56 16.43 -17.09 -0.77
N PRO A 57 15.59 -16.47 0.07
CA PRO A 57 15.89 -15.14 0.56
C PRO A 57 17.12 -15.21 1.47
N LEU A 58 18.24 -14.68 0.97
CA LEU A 58 19.42 -14.38 1.77
C LEU A 58 19.00 -13.38 2.87
N SER A 59 18.84 -13.93 4.08
CA SER A 59 18.96 -13.29 5.39
C SER A 59 18.94 -11.76 5.43
N THR A 60 17.78 -11.20 5.80
CA THR A 60 17.72 -10.06 6.72
C THR A 60 16.49 -10.24 7.60
N GLU A 61 16.72 -10.11 8.89
CA GLU A 61 15.93 -10.63 9.99
C GLU A 61 14.52 -10.04 10.15
N LYS A 62 13.68 -10.82 10.88
CA LYS A 62 12.52 -10.41 11.70
C LYS A 62 11.31 -9.85 10.96
N SER A 63 10.45 -10.76 10.52
CA SER A 63 8.99 -10.69 10.76
C SER A 63 8.35 -12.04 10.43
N SER A 64 7.87 -12.71 11.48
CA SER A 64 6.87 -13.80 11.48
C SER A 64 6.59 -14.46 10.13
N SER A 65 7.33 -15.52 9.82
CA SER A 65 7.09 -16.38 8.68
C SER A 65 5.77 -17.14 8.86
N ILE A 66 4.68 -16.57 8.33
CA ILE A 66 3.47 -17.33 8.03
C ILE A 66 3.86 -18.32 6.93
N LYS A 67 4.24 -19.54 7.33
CA LYS A 67 4.37 -20.68 6.41
C LYS A 67 3.00 -20.97 5.83
N VAL A 68 2.66 -20.31 4.72
CA VAL A 68 1.46 -20.64 3.94
C VAL A 68 1.69 -22.04 3.38
N ARG A 69 1.14 -23.05 4.07
CA ARG A 69 1.02 -24.41 3.55
C ARG A 69 0.23 -24.32 2.25
N GLN A 70 0.90 -24.49 1.11
CA GLN A 70 0.21 -24.68 -0.16
C GLN A 70 -0.41 -26.09 -0.15
N CYS A 71 -1.68 -26.17 0.21
CA CYS A 71 -2.49 -27.34 -0.09
C CYS A 71 -2.68 -27.41 -1.61
N ASN A 72 -2.41 -28.58 -2.20
CA ASN A 72 -2.49 -28.90 -3.63
C ASN A 72 -3.93 -28.93 -4.18
N VAL A 73 -4.80 -28.04 -3.69
CA VAL A 73 -6.09 -27.79 -4.33
C VAL A 73 -5.84 -26.93 -5.55
N SER A 74 -6.57 -27.15 -6.65
CA SER A 74 -6.49 -26.32 -7.84
C SER A 74 -6.62 -24.84 -7.46
N SER A 75 -5.49 -24.12 -7.51
CA SER A 75 -5.42 -22.71 -7.09
C SER A 75 -6.41 -21.83 -7.85
N ARG A 76 -6.86 -22.28 -9.04
CA ARG A 76 -7.91 -21.63 -9.83
C ARG A 76 -9.28 -21.72 -9.16
N ALA A 77 -9.67 -22.88 -8.63
CA ALA A 77 -10.97 -23.06 -7.98
C ALA A 77 -11.05 -22.21 -6.72
N ILE A 78 -9.98 -22.21 -5.89
CA ILE A 78 -9.89 -21.36 -4.69
C ILE A 78 -10.03 -19.88 -5.06
N ARG A 79 -9.28 -19.39 -6.06
CA ARG A 79 -9.38 -17.97 -6.50
C ARG A 79 -10.80 -17.60 -6.97
N LYS A 80 -11.47 -18.49 -7.71
CA LYS A 80 -12.87 -18.28 -8.13
C LYS A 80 -13.80 -18.13 -6.92
N TRP A 81 -13.69 -19.04 -5.95
CA TRP A 81 -14.49 -18.96 -4.72
C TRP A 81 -14.21 -17.70 -3.91
N HIS A 82 -12.94 -17.29 -3.75
CA HIS A 82 -12.62 -16.02 -3.07
C HIS A 82 -13.23 -14.82 -3.78
N LEU A 83 -13.19 -14.77 -5.11
CA LEU A 83 -13.79 -13.68 -5.88
C LEU A 83 -15.31 -13.68 -5.75
N THR A 84 -15.97 -14.84 -5.84
CA THR A 84 -17.42 -14.96 -5.62
C THR A 84 -17.82 -14.46 -4.23
N VAL A 85 -17.11 -14.87 -3.17
CA VAL A 85 -17.37 -14.42 -1.80
C VAL A 85 -17.16 -12.91 -1.66
N LEU A 86 -16.09 -12.36 -2.28
CA LEU A 86 -15.83 -10.92 -2.28
C LEU A 86 -16.99 -10.14 -2.91
N LEU A 87 -17.46 -10.57 -4.09
CA LEU A 87 -18.54 -9.89 -4.81
C LEU A 87 -19.88 -9.98 -4.08
N ILE A 88 -20.23 -11.14 -3.51
CA ILE A 88 -21.47 -11.30 -2.74
C ILE A 88 -21.48 -10.38 -1.51
N ARG A 89 -20.33 -10.17 -0.88
CA ARG A 89 -20.21 -9.34 0.34
C ARG A 89 -20.05 -7.85 0.09
N ASN A 90 -19.71 -7.45 -1.14
CA ASN A 90 -19.55 -6.04 -1.51
C ASN A 90 -20.48 -5.73 -2.70
N PRO A 91 -21.81 -5.75 -2.50
CA PRO A 91 -22.74 -5.26 -3.51
C PRO A 91 -22.58 -3.74 -3.63
N SER A 92 -22.24 -3.27 -4.83
CA SER A 92 -22.13 -1.86 -5.18
C SER A 92 -23.48 -1.17 -5.28
#